data_AF-A0A7W1S967-F1
#
_entry.id   AF-A0A7W1S967-F1
#
_cell.length_a   1.000
_cell.length_b   1.000
_cell.length_c   1.000
_cell.angle_alpha   90.00
_cell.angle_beta   90.00
_cell.angle_gamma   90.00
#
_symmetry.space_group_name_H-M   'P 1'
#
loop_
_entity.id
_entity.type
_entity.pdbx_description
1 polymer ?
#
loop_
_entity_poly.entity_id
_entity_poly.type
_entity_poly.pdbx_seq_one_letter_code
_entity_poly.pdbx_strand_id
1 'polypeptide(L)'
;MGMLDGILKFVQKIVESVKDVITQQTNKVQNEIINALMSMIGGGFEEIWRGEDADQFKEKIKNIATPKANDIVGILGKVMGGISQAGDIIQGADKKATQIVGDIASEFSKI
;
A
#
# COMPACT_ATOMS: atom_id res chain seq x y z
N MET A 1 26.82 18.40 9.00
CA MET A 1 26.10 17.32 8.28
C MET A 1 25.51 16.26 9.23
N GLY A 2 24.80 16.64 10.30
CA GLY A 2 24.44 15.67 11.37
C GLY A 2 22.95 15.40 11.56
N MET A 3 22.11 16.45 11.61
CA MET A 3 20.69 16.32 11.97
C MET A 3 19.75 16.12 10.78
N LEU A 4 19.96 16.86 9.68
CA LEU A 4 19.08 16.76 8.49
C LEU A 4 19.12 15.36 7.86
N ASP A 5 20.32 14.83 7.63
CA ASP A 5 20.52 13.46 7.13
C ASP A 5 19.93 12.39 8.08
N GLY A 6 20.00 12.61 9.40
CA GLY A 6 19.37 11.75 10.40
C GLY A 6 17.84 11.77 10.34
N ILE A 7 17.24 12.96 10.18
CA ILE A 7 15.79 13.14 10.04
C ILE A 7 15.29 12.49 8.74
N LEU A 8 16.02 12.63 7.64
CA LEU A 8 15.66 12.00 6.37
C LEU A 8 15.71 10.48 6.41
N LYS A 9 16.75 9.91 7.00
CA LYS A 9 16.84 8.45 7.23
C LYS A 9 15.70 7.96 8.11
N PHE A 10 15.28 8.74 9.10
CA PHE A 10 14.14 8.41 9.96
C PHE A 10 12.81 8.46 9.18
N VAL A 11 12.60 9.50 8.38
CA VAL A 11 11.41 9.63 7.52
C VAL A 11 11.33 8.52 6.47
N GLN A 12 12.46 8.15 5.85
CA GLN A 12 12.53 7.01 4.92
C GLN A 12 12.11 5.71 5.61
N LYS A 13 12.61 5.44 6.82
CA LYS A 13 12.22 4.26 7.61
C LYS A 13 10.74 4.24 7.98
N ILE A 14 10.14 5.40 8.28
CA ILE A 14 8.70 5.50 8.53
C ILE A 14 7.93 5.17 7.25
N VAL A 15 8.33 5.75 6.11
CA VAL A 15 7.69 5.48 4.82
C VAL A 15 7.77 4.01 4.45
N GLU A 16 8.94 3.38 4.62
CA GLU A 16 9.13 1.93 4.43
C GLU A 16 8.25 1.12 5.37
N SER A 17 8.22 1.44 6.67
CA SER A 17 7.39 0.74 7.65
C SER A 17 5.90 0.83 7.33
N VAL A 18 5.41 2.00 6.89
CA VAL A 18 4.01 2.15 6.49
C VAL A 18 3.72 1.37 5.21
N LYS A 19 4.64 1.34 4.24
CA LYS A 19 4.50 0.51 3.03
C LYS A 19 4.43 -0.98 3.37
N ASP A 20 5.23 -1.45 4.33
CA ASP A 20 5.21 -2.84 4.77
C ASP A 20 3.87 -3.21 5.40
N VAL A 21 3.33 -2.35 6.28
CA VAL A 21 2.01 -2.55 6.88
C VAL A 21 0.91 -2.60 5.82
N ILE A 22 0.92 -1.68 4.85
CA ILE A 22 -0.08 -1.67 3.78
C ILE A 22 0.04 -2.91 2.90
N THR A 23 1.27 -3.35 2.61
CA THR A 23 1.53 -4.58 1.84
C THR A 23 0.98 -5.81 2.57
N GLN A 24 1.24 -5.93 3.87
CA GLN A 24 0.68 -7.00 4.69
C GLN A 24 -0.85 -6.98 4.69
N GLN A 25 -1.47 -5.81 4.85
CA GLN A 25 -2.95 -5.70 4.81
C GLN A 25 -3.51 -6.06 3.44
N THR A 26 -2.85 -5.65 2.36
CA THR A 26 -3.24 -5.98 0.98
C THR A 26 -3.21 -7.49 0.76
N ASN A 27 -2.12 -8.13 1.19
CA ASN A 27 -1.97 -9.58 1.11
C ASN A 27 -3.02 -10.32 1.95
N LYS A 28 -3.37 -9.81 3.14
CA LYS A 28 -4.46 -10.39 3.95
C LYS A 28 -5.79 -10.32 3.22
N VAL A 29 -6.16 -9.16 2.68
CA VAL A 29 -7.44 -9.01 1.96
C VAL A 29 -7.48 -9.91 0.73
N GLN A 30 -6.40 -10.00 -0.05
CA GLN A 30 -6.34 -10.88 -1.21
C GLN A 30 -6.37 -12.36 -0.82
N ASN A 31 -5.47 -12.78 0.05
CA ASN A 31 -5.25 -14.21 0.30
C ASN A 31 -6.20 -14.81 1.32
N GLU A 32 -6.58 -14.06 2.35
CA GLU A 32 -7.42 -14.58 3.44
C GLU A 32 -8.91 -14.32 3.18
N ILE A 33 -9.25 -13.23 2.49
CA ILE A 33 -10.66 -12.87 2.25
C ILE A 33 -11.11 -13.28 0.85
N ILE A 34 -10.46 -12.76 -0.21
CA ILE A 34 -10.91 -13.04 -1.59
C ILE A 34 -10.79 -14.52 -1.91
N ASN A 35 -9.64 -15.14 -1.66
CA ASN A 35 -9.47 -16.57 -1.95
C ASN A 35 -10.40 -17.45 -1.11
N ALA A 36 -10.70 -17.08 0.15
CA ALA A 36 -11.65 -17.81 0.97
C ALA A 36 -13.09 -17.68 0.46
N LEU A 37 -13.50 -16.48 0.02
CA LEU A 37 -14.80 -16.29 -0.63
C LEU A 37 -14.89 -17.09 -1.93
N MET A 38 -13.82 -17.11 -2.72
CA MET A 38 -13.75 -17.86 -3.97
C MET A 38 -13.72 -19.39 -3.72
N SER A 39 -13.10 -19.86 -2.64
CA SER A 39 -13.09 -21.29 -2.30
C SER A 39 -14.46 -21.77 -1.83
N MET A 40 -15.22 -20.94 -1.11
CA MET A 40 -16.60 -21.24 -0.71
C MET A 40 -17.54 -21.43 -1.91
N ILE A 41 -17.31 -20.72 -3.01
CA ILE A 41 -18.11 -20.87 -4.24
C ILE A 41 -17.55 -21.92 -5.21
N GLY A 42 -16.24 -22.21 -5.14
CA GLY A 42 -15.55 -23.01 -6.15
C GLY A 42 -15.21 -24.45 -5.73
N GLY A 43 -15.28 -24.81 -4.44
CA GLY A 43 -14.80 -26.10 -3.94
C GLY A 43 -15.85 -26.87 -3.14
N GLY A 44 -16.38 -27.96 -3.70
CA GLY A 44 -17.12 -29.04 -3.00
C GLY A 44 -18.46 -28.68 -2.34
N PHE A 45 -18.68 -27.41 -2.02
CA PHE A 45 -19.93 -26.92 -1.44
C PHE A 45 -21.12 -27.12 -2.37
N GLU A 46 -20.89 -27.09 -3.69
CA GLU A 46 -21.94 -27.43 -4.66
C GLU A 46 -22.43 -28.88 -4.56
N GLU A 47 -21.62 -29.81 -4.06
CA GLU A 47 -22.06 -31.20 -3.88
C GLU A 47 -22.85 -31.40 -2.58
N ILE A 48 -22.61 -30.56 -1.57
CA ILE A 48 -23.15 -30.73 -0.21
C ILE A 48 -24.30 -29.75 0.07
N TRP A 49 -24.26 -28.54 -0.49
CA TRP A 49 -25.25 -27.48 -0.31
C TRP A 49 -25.75 -26.97 -1.66
N ARG A 50 -26.99 -27.34 -1.98
CA ARG A 50 -27.70 -27.04 -3.22
C ARG A 50 -29.07 -26.47 -2.90
N GLY A 51 -29.57 -25.60 -3.77
CA GLY A 51 -30.88 -24.98 -3.59
C GLY A 51 -30.83 -23.49 -3.93
N GLU A 52 -32.00 -22.87 -3.95
CA GLU A 52 -32.16 -21.44 -4.24
C GLU A 52 -31.38 -20.55 -3.26
N ASP A 53 -31.31 -20.96 -1.98
CA ASP A 53 -30.54 -20.30 -0.94
C ASP A 53 -29.01 -20.36 -1.20
N ALA A 54 -28.51 -21.52 -1.64
CA ALA A 54 -27.12 -21.71 -2.00
C ALA A 54 -26.75 -20.86 -3.23
N ASP A 55 -27.62 -20.80 -4.24
CA ASP A 55 -27.38 -20.00 -5.45
C ASP A 55 -27.44 -18.49 -5.16
N GLN A 56 -28.41 -18.03 -4.36
CA GLN A 56 -28.47 -16.65 -3.88
C GLN A 56 -27.22 -16.26 -3.06
N PHE A 57 -26.70 -17.18 -2.25
CA PHE A 57 -25.48 -16.94 -1.49
C PHE A 57 -24.26 -16.79 -2.41
N LYS A 58 -24.08 -17.70 -3.37
CA LYS A 58 -23.01 -17.61 -4.38
C LYS A 58 -23.11 -16.32 -5.17
N GLU A 59 -24.31 -15.93 -5.56
CA GLU A 59 -24.57 -14.69 -6.28
C GLU A 59 -24.18 -13.47 -5.46
N LYS A 60 -24.54 -13.42 -4.17
CA LYS A 60 -24.13 -12.35 -3.26
C LYS A 60 -22.61 -12.31 -3.06
N ILE A 61 -21.94 -13.45 -2.95
CA ILE A 61 -20.48 -13.48 -2.87
C ILE A 61 -19.87 -12.91 -4.15
N LYS A 62 -20.29 -13.42 -5.30
CA LYS A 62 -19.72 -13.06 -6.60
C LYS A 62 -19.98 -11.59 -6.98
N ASN A 63 -21.18 -11.09 -6.70
CA ASN A 63 -21.63 -9.78 -7.16
C ASN A 63 -21.47 -8.67 -6.12
N ILE A 64 -21.29 -9.00 -4.84
CA ILE A 64 -21.19 -8.01 -3.76
C ILE A 64 -19.89 -8.16 -2.97
N ALA A 65 -19.64 -9.34 -2.40
CA ALA A 65 -18.51 -9.51 -1.48
C ALA A 65 -17.15 -9.41 -2.19
N THR A 66 -16.97 -10.14 -3.30
CA THR A 66 -15.72 -10.13 -4.08
C THR A 66 -15.41 -8.74 -4.66
N PRO A 67 -16.36 -8.01 -5.29
CA PRO A 67 -16.11 -6.65 -5.75
C PRO A 67 -15.72 -5.69 -4.64
N LYS A 68 -16.39 -5.73 -3.47
CA LYS A 68 -16.03 -4.88 -2.33
C LYS A 68 -14.65 -5.18 -1.77
N ALA A 69 -14.25 -6.45 -1.74
CA ALA A 69 -12.89 -6.83 -1.35
C ALA A 69 -11.85 -6.29 -2.35
N ASN A 70 -12.15 -6.33 -3.65
CA ASN A 70 -11.31 -5.72 -4.68
C ASN A 70 -11.24 -4.19 -4.55
N ASP A 71 -12.33 -3.52 -4.19
CA ASP A 71 -12.34 -2.08 -3.94
C ASP A 71 -11.40 -1.70 -2.78
N ILE A 72 -11.39 -2.49 -1.71
CA ILE A 72 -10.46 -2.31 -0.57
C ILE A 72 -9.00 -2.44 -1.05
N VAL A 73 -8.69 -3.47 -1.83
CA VAL A 73 -7.36 -3.64 -2.44
C VAL A 73 -6.99 -2.43 -3.31
N GLY A 74 -7.94 -1.93 -4.11
CA GLY A 74 -7.75 -0.74 -4.93
C GLY A 74 -7.46 0.53 -4.12
N ILE A 75 -8.15 0.73 -2.99
CA ILE A 75 -7.90 1.84 -2.06
C ILE A 75 -6.51 1.71 -1.44
N LEU A 76 -6.14 0.52 -0.94
CA LEU A 76 -4.83 0.26 -0.36
C LEU A 76 -3.70 0.52 -1.37
N GLY A 77 -3.89 0.12 -2.63
CA GLY A 77 -2.94 0.41 -3.71
C GLY A 77 -2.77 1.91 -3.98
N LYS A 78 -3.87 2.68 -4.00
CA LYS A 78 -3.81 4.15 -4.15
C LYS A 78 -3.08 4.82 -2.98
N VAL A 79 -3.34 4.37 -1.76
CA VAL A 79 -2.66 4.88 -0.55
C VAL A 79 -1.17 4.58 -0.59
N MET A 80 -0.79 3.36 -1.00
CA MET A 80 0.62 2.99 -1.18
C MET A 80 1.31 3.85 -2.25
N GLY A 81 0.63 4.11 -3.36
CA GLY A 81 1.12 5.01 -4.42
C GLY A 81 1.37 6.42 -3.90
N GLY A 82 0.40 7.00 -3.17
CA GLY A 82 0.52 8.33 -2.59
C GLY A 82 1.65 8.45 -1.57
N ILE A 83 1.83 7.43 -0.72
CA ILE A 83 2.93 7.37 0.26
C ILE A 83 4.29 7.27 -0.45
N SER A 84 4.36 6.49 -1.54
CA SER A 84 5.60 6.39 -2.32
C SER A 84 5.97 7.73 -2.95
N GLN A 85 4.99 8.39 -3.58
CA GLN A 85 5.17 9.72 -4.16
C GLN A 85 5.59 10.77 -3.11
N ALA A 86 5.00 10.73 -1.91
CA ALA A 86 5.40 11.60 -0.81
C ALA A 86 6.86 11.36 -0.40
N GLY A 87 7.30 10.11 -0.32
CA GLY A 87 8.69 9.75 -0.07
C GLY A 87 9.65 10.32 -1.12
N ASP A 88 9.29 10.20 -2.40
CA ASP A 88 10.10 10.70 -3.52
C ASP A 88 10.21 12.23 -3.50
N ILE A 89 9.13 12.95 -3.18
CA ILE A 89 9.12 14.40 -3.01
C ILE A 89 10.07 14.83 -1.90
N ILE A 90 10.04 14.13 -0.75
CA ILE A 90 10.91 14.44 0.40
C ILE A 90 12.39 14.25 0.03
N GLN A 91 12.73 13.16 -0.67
CA GLN A 91 14.11 12.95 -1.16
C GLN A 91 14.54 14.02 -2.17
N GLY A 92 13.64 14.42 -3.07
CA GLY A 92 13.91 15.47 -4.05
C GLY A 92 14.14 16.84 -3.41
N ALA A 93 13.34 17.17 -2.38
CA ALA A 93 13.49 18.39 -1.61
C ALA A 93 14.84 18.43 -0.85
N ASP A 94 15.25 17.32 -0.26
CA ASP A 94 16.54 17.22 0.42
C ASP A 94 17.74 17.40 -0.53
N LYS A 95 17.73 16.69 -1.68
CA LYS A 95 18.79 16.84 -2.67
C LYS A 95 18.97 18.30 -3.09
N LYS A 96 17.86 19.02 -3.29
CA LYS A 96 17.89 20.45 -3.60
C LYS A 96 18.41 21.30 -2.44
N ALA A 97 17.98 21.03 -1.22
CA ALA A 97 18.46 21.76 -0.04
C ALA A 97 19.97 21.55 0.18
N THR A 98 20.46 20.33 0.02
CA THR A 98 21.89 19.99 0.13
C THR A 98 22.70 20.66 -0.98
N GLN A 99 22.20 20.71 -2.21
CA GLN A 99 22.83 21.46 -3.30
C GLN A 99 22.95 22.94 -2.98
N ILE A 100 21.84 23.58 -2.57
CA ILE A 100 21.84 25.01 -2.21
C ILE A 100 22.81 25.31 -1.07
N VAL A 101 22.86 24.48 -0.03
CA VAL A 101 23.82 24.65 1.08
C VAL A 101 25.26 24.47 0.59
N GLY A 102 25.52 23.52 -0.31
CA GLY A 102 26.82 23.32 -0.93
C GLY A 102 27.27 24.52 -1.78
N ASP A 103 26.36 25.09 -2.56
CA ASP A 103 26.60 26.26 -3.39
C ASP A 103 26.92 27.49 -2.53
N ILE A 104 26.13 27.73 -1.48
CA ILE A 104 26.37 28.80 -0.50
C ILE A 104 27.73 28.61 0.18
N ALA A 105 28.03 27.40 0.68
CA ALA A 105 29.31 27.11 1.32
C ALA A 105 30.51 27.32 0.36
N SER A 106 30.33 27.01 -0.93
CA SER A 106 31.34 27.25 -1.96
C SER A 106 31.57 28.74 -2.21
N GLU A 107 30.51 29.55 -2.27
CA GLU A 107 30.63 31.01 -2.40
C GLU A 107 31.35 31.64 -1.21
N PHE A 108 31.00 31.24 0.01
CA PHE A 108 31.68 31.75 1.21
C PHE A 108 33.14 31.27 1.35
N SER A 109 33.50 30.13 0.78
CA SER A 109 34.89 29.64 0.76
C SER A 109 35.82 30.38 -0.21
N LYS A 110 35.25 31.20 -1.10
CA LYS A 110 35.98 31.99 -2.12
C LYS A 110 36.25 33.44 -1.67
N ILE A 111 35.78 33.82 -0.48
CA ILE A 111 36.02 35.11 0.18
C ILE A 111 37.08 34.89 1.26
#